data_AF-A0A9E3LKD8-F1
#
_entry.id   AF-A0A9E3LKD8-F1
#
_cell.length_a   1.000
_cell.length_b   1.000
_cell.length_c   1.000
_cell.angle_alpha   90.00
_cell.angle_beta   90.00
_cell.angle_gamma   90.00
#
_symmetry.space_group_name_H-M   'P 1'
#
loop_
_entity.id
_entity.type
_entity.pdbx_description
1 polymer ?
#
loop_
_entity_poly.entity_id
_entity_poly.type
_entity_poly.pdbx_seq_one_letter_code
_entity_poly.pdbx_strand_id
1 'polypeptide(L)' 'MRRSMMKSKIHRATVTEANLHYVGSITIDASLMEAADLLPNEKVQVVDCD' A
#
# COMPACT_ATOMS: atom_id res chain seq x y z
N MET A 1 -20.20 -11.67 16.30
CA MET A 1 -19.98 -10.54 15.35
C MET A 1 -18.48 -10.36 15.14
N ARG A 2 -18.01 -10.21 13.90
CA ARG A 2 -16.59 -9.97 13.56
C ARG A 2 -16.46 -8.57 12.98
N ARG A 3 -15.49 -7.77 13.44
CA ARG A 3 -15.25 -6.39 12.96
C ARG A 3 -13.99 -6.37 12.11
N SER A 4 -14.00 -5.58 11.04
CA SER A 4 -12.81 -5.28 10.24
C SER A 4 -12.25 -3.93 10.70
N MET A 5 -10.98 -3.92 11.11
CA MET A 5 -10.28 -2.72 11.56
C MET A 5 -9.11 -2.46 10.61
N MET A 6 -8.65 -1.21 10.53
CA MET A 6 -7.42 -0.85 9.82
C MET A 6 -6.22 -1.37 10.62
N LYS A 7 -5.43 -2.27 10.02
CA LYS A 7 -4.19 -2.79 10.62
C LYS A 7 -3.09 -1.74 10.54
N SER A 8 -2.87 -1.18 9.35
CA SER A 8 -1.76 -0.27 9.06
C SER A 8 -2.12 0.73 7.96
N LYS A 9 -1.32 1.80 7.85
CA LYS A 9 -1.41 2.80 6.78
C LYS A 9 -0.06 3.43 6.48
N ILE A 10 0.14 3.82 5.23
CA ILE A 10 1.17 4.78 4.81
C ILE A 10 0.44 6.08 4.49
N HIS A 11 0.72 7.15 5.23
CA HIS A 11 -0.02 8.40 5.13
C HIS A 11 0.69 9.40 4.21
N ARG A 12 -0.02 9.91 3.20
CA ARG A 12 0.46 10.93 2.25
C ARG A 12 1.76 10.53 1.52
N ALA A 13 1.82 9.28 1.07
CA ALA A 13 2.88 8.86 0.16
C ALA A 13 2.74 9.57 -1.19
N THR A 14 3.86 9.79 -1.85
CA THR A 14 3.89 10.32 -3.23
C THR A 14 4.05 9.15 -4.20
N VAL A 15 3.24 9.14 -5.26
CA VAL A 15 3.41 8.18 -6.35
C VAL A 15 4.71 8.53 -7.09
N THR A 16 5.66 7.59 -7.10
CA THR A 16 6.96 7.78 -7.75
C THR A 16 7.00 7.32 -9.20
N GLU A 17 6.18 6.33 -9.56
CA GLU A 17 6.08 5.78 -10.91
C GLU A 17 4.66 5.26 -11.18
N ALA A 18 4.20 5.40 -12.43
CA ALA A 18 2.97 4.80 -12.93
C ALA A 18 3.19 4.27 -14.36
N ASN A 19 3.02 2.96 -14.55
CA ASN A 19 3.26 2.29 -15.83
C ASN A 19 2.05 1.44 -16.22
N LEU A 20 1.40 1.78 -17.34
CA LEU A 20 0.20 1.10 -17.84
C LEU A 20 0.46 -0.38 -18.21
N HIS A 21 1.69 -0.72 -18.60
CA HIS A 21 2.07 -2.07 -19.00
C HIS A 21 2.71 -2.88 -17.86
N TYR A 22 2.90 -2.28 -16.68
CA TYR A 22 3.35 -3.01 -15.51
C TYR A 22 2.24 -3.95 -15.02
N VAL A 23 2.54 -5.24 -14.98
CA VAL A 23 1.62 -6.27 -14.50
C VAL A 23 1.92 -6.54 -13.02
N GLY A 24 1.04 -6.08 -12.14
CA GLY A 24 1.18 -6.26 -10.71
C GLY A 24 0.15 -5.45 -9.92
N SER A 25 0.33 -5.42 -8.60
CA SER A 25 -0.38 -4.48 -7.72
C SER A 25 0.41 -3.16 -7.67
N ILE A 26 0.81 -2.72 -6.49
CA ILE A 26 1.73 -1.61 -6.28
C ILE A 26 3.05 -2.10 -5.70
N THR A 27 4.14 -1.45 -6.06
CA THR A 27 5.44 -1.66 -5.42
C THR A 27 5.61 -0.61 -4.34
N ILE A 28 6.01 -1.04 -3.14
CA ILE A 28 6.25 -0.17 -1.98
C ILE A 28 7.70 -0.37 -1.54
N ASP A 29 8.37 0.71 -1.13
CA ASP A 29 9.72 0.63 -0.55
C ASP A 29 9.73 -0.31 0.67
N ALA A 30 10.74 -1.18 0.75
CA ALA A 30 10.85 -2.18 1.81
C ALA A 30 10.86 -1.55 3.22
N SER A 31 11.48 -0.39 3.39
CA SER A 31 11.51 0.32 4.67
C SER A 31 10.14 0.85 5.09
N LEU A 32 9.31 1.27 4.14
CA LEU A 32 7.93 1.69 4.40
C LEU A 32 7.04 0.50 4.73
N MET A 33 7.26 -0.65 4.06
CA MET A 33 6.55 -1.89 4.38
C MET A 33 6.87 -2.35 5.80
N GLU A 34 8.14 -2.34 6.20
CA GLU A 34 8.57 -2.68 7.56
C GLU A 34 7.96 -1.73 8.59
N ALA A 35 8.05 -0.41 8.35
CA ALA A 35 7.51 0.60 9.26
C ALA A 35 5.98 0.53 9.42
N ALA A 36 5.27 0.12 8.37
CA ALA A 36 3.82 -0.05 8.38
C ALA A 36 3.37 -1.49 8.65
N ASP A 37 4.27 -2.41 9.01
CA ASP A 37 3.94 -3.84 9.23
C ASP A 37 3.12 -4.43 8.06
N LEU A 38 3.60 -4.27 6.82
CA LEU A 38 2.99 -4.80 5.60
C LEU A 38 3.79 -6.00 5.09
N LEU A 39 3.08 -7.07 4.74
CA LEU A 39 3.68 -8.24 4.12
C LEU A 39 3.55 -8.21 2.58
N PRO A 40 4.49 -8.82 1.83
CA PRO A 40 4.33 -9.01 0.40
C PRO A 40 3.02 -9.75 0.08
N ASN A 41 2.29 -9.27 -0.93
CA ASN A 41 0.98 -9.79 -1.35
C ASN A 41 -0.16 -9.58 -0.34
N GLU A 42 0.03 -8.78 0.71
CA GLU A 42 -1.06 -8.38 1.61
C GLU A 42 -2.10 -7.52 0.88
N LYS A 43 -3.39 -7.69 1.21
CA LYS A 43 -4.46 -6.89 0.63
C LYS A 43 -4.32 -5.43 1.08
N VAL A 44 -4.18 -4.53 0.12
CA VAL A 44 -4.07 -3.08 0.36
C VAL A 44 -5.27 -2.32 -0.20
N GLN A 45 -5.45 -1.10 0.28
CA GLN A 45 -6.38 -0.12 -0.28
C GLN A 45 -5.59 1.15 -0.63
N VAL A 46 -5.72 1.60 -1.87
CA VAL A 46 -5.09 2.83 -2.37
C VAL A 46 -6.18 3.88 -2.55
N VAL A 47 -5.94 5.10 -2.06
CA VAL A 47 -6.85 6.23 -2.16
C VAL A 47 -6.05 7.42 -2.68
N ASP A 48 -6.51 8.02 -3.76
CA ASP A 48 -5.96 9.26 -4.30
C ASP A 48 -6.53 10.47 -3.54
N CYS A 49 -5.68 11.44 -3.22
CA CYS A 49 -6.03 12.61 -2.42
C CYS A 49 -5.80 13.95 -3.14
N ASP A 50 -5.40 13.91 -4.40
CA ASP A 50 -5.31 15.09 -5.27
C ASP A 50 -6.70 15.56 -5.77
#